data_AF-A0A353DWC9-F1
#
_entry.id   AF-A0A353DWC9-F1
#
_cell.length_a   1.000
_cell.length_b   1.000
_cell.length_c   1.000
_cell.angle_alpha   90.00
_cell.angle_beta   90.00
_cell.angle_gamma   90.00
#
_symmetry.space_group_name_H-M   'P 1'
#
loop_
_entity.id
_entity.type
_entity.pdbx_description
1 polymer ?
#
loop_
_entity_poly.entity_id
_entity_poly.type
_entity_poly.pdbx_seq_one_letter_code
_entity_poly.pdbx_strand_id
1 'polypeptide(L)' 'IEKHRVAAIPGNAFGLEKGCYLRIAYGSLETSTAHEAIHRLIAGLTELQKAS' A
#
# COMPACT_ATOMS: atom_id res chain seq x y z
N ILE A 1 6.81 -2.99 -6.14
CA ILE A 1 6.01 -4.17 -6.55
C ILE A 1 6.76 -5.48 -6.35
N GLU A 2 8.05 -5.57 -6.69
CA GLU A 2 8.78 -6.85 -6.77
C GLU A 2 8.76 -7.69 -5.48
N LYS A 3 8.94 -7.05 -4.32
CA LYS A 3 8.99 -7.75 -3.02
C LYS A 3 7.61 -8.12 -2.46
N HIS A 4 6.75 -7.12 -2.22
CA HIS A 4 5.45 -7.33 -1.56
C HIS A 4 4.28 -7.51 -2.52
N ARG A 5 4.51 -7.45 -3.84
CA ARG A 5 3.46 -7.56 -4.88
C ARG A 5 2.33 -6.52 -4.72
N VAL A 6 2.67 -5.35 -4.16
CA VAL A 6 1.79 -4.17 -4.06
C VAL A 6 2.36 -3.04 -4.91
N ALA A 7 1.50 -2.43 -5.73
CA ALA A 7 1.78 -1.20 -6.44
C ALA A 7 1.41 -0.02 -5.54
N ALA A 8 2.37 0.86 -5.29
CA ALA A 8 2.15 2.08 -4.51
C ALA A 8 2.65 3.28 -5.33
N ILE A 9 1.92 4.38 -5.24
CA ILE A 9 2.31 5.67 -5.80
C ILE A 9 2.57 6.60 -4.61
N PRO A 10 3.72 7.28 -4.55
CA PRO A 10 4.04 8.16 -3.44
C PRO A 10 3.07 9.36 -3.38
N GLY A 11 2.79 9.86 -2.17
CA GLY A 11 1.84 10.96 -1.95
C GLY A 11 2.24 12.26 -2.65
N ASN A 12 3.54 12.51 -2.85
CA ASN A 12 4.04 13.68 -3.56
C ASN A 12 3.59 13.73 -5.04
N ALA A 13 3.31 12.57 -5.67
CA ALA A 13 2.72 12.52 -7.01
C ALA A 13 1.30 13.10 -7.06
N PHE A 14 0.68 13.34 -5.89
CA PHE A 14 -0.62 13.98 -5.72
C PHE A 14 -0.54 15.34 -5.03
N GLY A 15 0.66 15.95 -4.94
CA GLY A 15 0.86 17.25 -4.27
C GLY A 15 0.84 17.20 -2.74
N LEU A 16 0.94 16.01 -2.14
CA LEU A 16 1.06 15.85 -0.69
C LEU A 16 2.53 15.95 -0.27
N GLU A 17 2.94 17.14 0.15
CA GLU A 17 4.33 17.47 0.49
C GLU A 17 4.74 17.09 1.92
N LYS A 18 3.78 16.88 2.84
CA LYS A 18 4.06 16.67 4.27
C LYS A 18 3.21 15.56 4.88
N GLY A 19 3.87 14.58 5.49
CA GLY A 19 3.23 13.45 6.16
C GLY A 19 3.32 12.16 5.34
N CYS A 20 2.79 11.06 5.91
CA CYS A 20 2.73 9.76 5.26
C CYS A 20 1.27 9.45 4.94
N TYR A 21 0.92 9.46 3.65
CA TYR A 21 -0.44 9.16 3.19
C TYR A 21 -0.43 7.97 2.26
N LEU A 22 -1.49 7.17 2.37
CA LEU A 22 -1.75 6.04 1.48
C LEU A 22 -3.17 6.15 0.93
N ARG A 23 -3.29 6.19 -0.39
CA ARG A 23 -4.58 6.04 -1.07
C ARG A 23 -4.74 4.59 -1.52
N ILE A 24 -5.83 3.95 -1.11
CA ILE A 24 -6.15 2.57 -1.48
C ILE A 24 -7.34 2.58 -2.42
N ALA A 25 -7.14 2.16 -3.66
CA ALA A 25 -8.21 1.94 -4.62
C ALA A 25 -8.59 0.46 -4.61
N TYR A 26 -9.77 0.12 -4.08
CA TYR A 26 -10.23 -1.26 -3.94
C TYR A 26 -11.61 -1.51 -4.58
N GLY A 27 -12.33 -0.46 -5.00
CA GLY A 27 -13.70 -0.57 -5.50
C GLY A 27 -13.86 -1.37 -6.81
N SER A 28 -12.76 -1.63 -7.52
CA SER A 28 -12.74 -2.44 -8.74
C SER A 28 -12.26 -3.87 -8.52
N LEU A 29 -11.96 -4.27 -7.28
CA LEU A 29 -11.45 -5.60 -6.95
C LEU A 29 -12.58 -6.49 -6.45
N GLU A 30 -12.53 -7.77 -6.85
CA GLU A 30 -13.29 -8.82 -6.18
C GLU A 30 -12.85 -8.92 -4.72
N THR A 31 -13.78 -9.27 -3.82
CA THR A 31 -13.54 -9.34 -2.38
C THR A 31 -12.34 -10.20 -2.01
N SER A 32 -12.15 -11.34 -2.69
CA SER A 32 -11.01 -12.24 -2.48
C SER A 32 -9.68 -11.58 -2.85
N THR A 33 -9.61 -10.91 -4.00
CA THR A 33 -8.43 -10.18 -4.46
C THR A 33 -8.12 -8.98 -3.56
N ALA A 34 -9.15 -8.26 -3.11
CA ALA A 34 -8.98 -7.16 -2.16
C ALA A 34 -8.39 -7.67 -0.83
N HIS A 35 -8.89 -8.80 -0.31
CA HIS A 35 -8.38 -9.40 0.91
C HIS A 35 -6.89 -9.76 0.80
N GLU A 36 -6.51 -10.43 -0.29
CA GLU A 36 -5.12 -10.79 -0.56
C GLU A 36 -4.21 -9.54 -0.68
N ALA A 37 -4.66 -8.53 -1.42
CA ALA A 37 -3.91 -7.29 -1.61
C ALA A 37 -3.67 -6.55 -0.28
N ILE A 38 -4.67 -6.51 0.60
CA ILE A 38 -4.55 -5.88 1.92
C ILE A 38 -3.57 -6.64 2.81
N HIS A 39 -3.59 -7.98 2.82
CA HIS A 39 -2.60 -8.77 3.58
C HIS A 39 -1.17 -8.51 3.13
N ARG A 40 -0.95 -8.47 1.81
CA ARG A 40 0.37 -8.14 1.24
C ARG A 40 0.84 -6.74 1.64
N LEU A 41 -0.07 -5.77 1.65
CA LEU A 41 0.22 -4.40 2.09
C LEU A 41 0.60 -4.37 3.58
N ILE A 42 -0.18 -5.01 4.45
CA ILE A 42 0.09 -5.08 5.89
C ILE A 42 1.47 -5.67 6.15
N ALA A 43 1.81 -6.79 5.50
CA ALA A 43 3.12 -7.42 5.65
C ALA A 43 4.27 -6.46 5.30
N GLY A 44 4.16 -5.73 4.19
CA GLY A 44 5.16 -4.75 3.79
C GLY A 44 5.30 -3.58 4.79
N LEU A 45 4.18 -3.05 5.28
CA LEU A 45 4.19 -1.97 6.28
C LEU A 45 4.78 -2.43 7.62
N THR A 46 4.47 -3.65 8.06
CA THR A 46 5.03 -4.23 9.29
C THR A 46 6.54 -4.39 9.19
N GLU A 47 7.08 -4.81 8.04
CA GLU A 47 8.52 -4.87 7.85
C GLU A 47 9.18 -3.48 7.90
N LEU A 48 8.57 -2.48 7.28
CA LEU A 48 9.07 -1.09 7.34
C LEU A 48 9.08 -0.54 8.77
N GLN A 49 8.03 -0.81 9.54
CA GLN A 49 7.95 -0.40 10.93
C GLN A 49 9.08 -1.01 11.78
N LYS A 50 9.40 -2.30 11.58
CA LYS A 50 10.47 -2.98 12.33
C LYS A 50 11.88 -2.48 11.98
N ALA A 51 12.03 -1.86 10.81
CA ALA A 51 13.30 -1.30 10.36
C ALA A 51 13.52 0.16 10.81
N SER A 52 12.53 0.76 11.49
CA SER A 52 12.55 2.13 12.05
C SER A 52 12.95 2.12 13.52
#